data_AF-A0A357V414-F1
#
_entry.id   AF-A0A357V414-F1
#
_cell.length_a   1.000
_cell.length_b   1.000
_cell.length_c   1.000
_cell.angle_alpha   90.00
_cell.angle_beta   90.00
_cell.angle_gamma   90.00
#
_symmetry.space_group_name_H-M   'P 1'
#
loop_
_entity.id
_entity.type
_entity.pdbx_description
1 polymer ?
#
loop_
_entity_poly.entity_id
_entity_poly.type
_entity_poly.pdbx_seq_one_letter_code
_entity_poly.pdbx_strand_id
1 'polypeptide(L)' 'QIYFFKTLIPLAAGLFIIQGIAECMRCYLAIKSGSWLPRLKDAQETEDILLQQQAAAAKAQA' A
#
# COMPACT_ATOMS: atom_id res chain seq x y z
N GLN A 1 -19.71 2.66 -17.22
CA GLN A 1 -18.63 2.51 -16.21
C GLN A 1 -17.50 3.56 -16.30
N ILE A 2 -17.49 4.46 -17.29
CA ILE A 2 -16.38 5.42 -17.54
C ILE A 2 -16.14 6.42 -16.39
N TYR A 3 -17.15 6.73 -15.57
CA TYR A 3 -17.01 7.66 -14.44
C TYR A 3 -16.23 7.12 -13.24
N PHE A 4 -16.16 5.79 -13.07
CA PHE A 4 -15.46 5.15 -11.94
C PHE A 4 -13.95 5.46 -11.95
N PHE A 5 -13.33 5.43 -13.13
CA PHE A 5 -11.91 5.77 -13.29
C PHE A 5 -11.64 7.25 -13.03
N LYS A 6 -12.60 8.13 -13.37
CA LYS A 6 -12.43 9.58 -13.23
C LYS A 6 -12.35 10.03 -11.77
N THR A 7 -12.93 9.26 -10.84
CA THR A 7 -12.84 9.49 -9.40
C THR A 7 -11.79 8.62 -8.71
N LEU A 8 -11.52 7.41 -9.22
CA LEU A 8 -10.50 6.53 -8.64
C LEU A 8 -9.08 7.03 -8.84
N ILE A 9 -8.75 7.57 -10.02
CA ILE A 9 -7.41 8.09 -10.30
C ILE A 9 -7.03 9.21 -9.30
N PRO A 10 -7.84 10.27 -9.10
CA PRO A 10 -7.50 11.30 -8.11
C PRO A 10 -7.56 10.78 -6.68
N LEU A 11 -8.42 9.80 -6.37
CA LEU A 11 -8.45 9.18 -5.04
C LEU A 11 -7.15 8.42 -4.76
N ALA A 12 -6.70 7.56 -5.68
CA ALA A 12 -5.45 6.84 -5.57
C ALA A 12 -4.27 7.80 -5.46
N ALA A 13 -4.24 8.88 -6.26
CA ALA A 13 -3.23 9.93 -6.17
C ALA A 13 -3.24 10.62 -4.79
N GLY A 14 -4.42 10.93 -4.24
CA GLY A 14 -4.56 11.50 -2.90
C GLY A 14 -4.03 10.57 -1.81
N LEU A 15 -4.35 9.28 -1.87
CA LEU A 15 -3.83 8.27 -0.95
C LEU A 15 -2.30 8.13 -1.06
N PHE A 16 -1.76 8.23 -2.27
CA PHE A 16 -0.30 8.16 -2.50
C PHE A 16 0.44 9.36 -1.88
N ILE A 17 -0.15 10.57 -1.96
CA ILE A 17 0.40 11.76 -1.30
C ILE A 17 0.45 11.56 0.22
N ILE A 18 -0.60 10.97 0.81
CA ILE A 18 -0.63 10.67 2.25
C ILE A 18 0.49 9.70 2.64
N GLN A 19 0.76 8.68 1.81
CA GLN A 19 1.88 7.75 2.03
C GLN A 19 3.23 8.46 1.96
N GLY A 20 3.43 9.38 1.00
CA GLY A 20 4.65 10.20 0.92
C GLY A 20 4.85 11.07 2.17
N ILE A 21 3.78 11.68 2.69
CA ILE A 21 3.82 12.45 3.95
C ILE A 21 4.18 11.54 5.13
N ALA A 22 3.63 10.32 5.18
CA ALA A 22 3.94 9.36 6.24
C ALA A 22 5.43 8.99 6.28
N GLU A 23 6.08 8.82 5.13
CA GLU A 23 7.54 8.58 5.06
C GLU A 23 8.35 9.81 5.47
N CYS A 24 7.94 11.02 5.07
CA CYS A 24 8.56 12.26 5.56
C CYS A 24 8.48 12.37 7.10
N MET A 25 7.32 12.06 7.69
CA MET A 25 7.15 12.00 9.14
C MET A 25 8.00 10.91 9.78
N ARG A 26 8.14 9.74 9.13
CA ARG A 26 9.00 8.64 9.61
C ARG A 26 10.46 9.09 9.71
N CYS A 27 10.96 9.78 8.69
CA CYS A 27 12.30 10.37 8.70
C CYS A 27 12.48 11.39 9.83
N TYR A 28 11.50 12.29 10.01
CA TYR A 28 11.52 13.26 11.10
C TYR A 28 11.53 12.59 12.49
N LEU A 29 10.69 11.57 12.69
CA LEU A 29 10.63 10.81 13.94
C LEU A 29 11.88 9.96 14.16
N ALA A 30 12.51 9.44 13.11
CA ALA A 30 13.77 8.71 13.21
C ALA A 30 14.91 9.62 13.70
N ILE A 31 14.98 10.86 13.19
CA ILE A 31 15.95 11.87 13.66
C ILE A 31 15.69 12.22 15.13
N LYS A 32 14.42 12.34 15.53
CA LYS A 32 14.05 12.70 16.91
C LYS A 32 14.25 11.56 17.91
N SER A 33 13.94 10.32 17.53
CA SER A 33 13.98 9.15 18.42
C SER A 33 15.29 8.38 18.37
N GLY A 34 16.14 8.63 17.37
CA GLY A 34 17.38 7.89 17.14
C GLY A 34 17.15 6.44 16.67
N SER A 35 15.91 6.04 16.38
CA SER A 35 15.55 4.69 15.94
C SER A 35 14.72 4.74 14.67
N TRP A 36 14.99 3.81 13.76
CA TRP A 36 14.23 3.68 12.51
C TRP A 36 12.89 2.98 12.78
N LEU A 37 11.77 3.61 12.43
CA LEU A 37 10.45 3.02 12.63
C LEU A 37 10.22 1.85 11.64
N PRO A 38 9.63 0.72 12.07
CA PRO A 38 9.43 -0.46 11.22
C PRO A 38 8.48 -0.15 10.07
N ARG A 39 8.88 -0.37 8.81
CA ARG A 39 8.12 0.02 7.60
C ARG A 39 6.72 -0.60 7.57
N LEU A 40 5.72 0.20 7.22
CA LEU A 40 4.36 -0.32 7.00
C LEU A 40 4.30 -0.95 5.60
N LYS A 41 3.62 -2.09 5.47
CA LYS A 41 3.51 -2.82 4.21
C LYS A 41 2.85 -1.93 3.14
N ASP A 42 3.55 -1.72 2.02
CA ASP A 42 3.09 -0.87 0.93
C ASP A 42 1.87 -1.49 0.21
N ALA A 43 1.21 -0.69 -0.63
CA ALA A 43 0.14 -1.18 -1.50
C ALA A 43 0.72 -2.24 -2.45
N GLN A 44 0.13 -3.44 -2.44
CA GLN A 44 0.48 -4.50 -3.39
C GLN A 44 -0.38 -4.40 -4.64
N GLU A 45 0.21 -4.78 -5.78
CA GLU A 45 -0.52 -4.85 -7.05
C GLU A 45 -1.66 -5.86 -6.93
N THR A 46 -2.79 -5.56 -7.58
CA THR A 46 -3.97 -6.42 -7.50
C THR A 46 -3.70 -7.81 -8.08
N GLU A 47 -2.83 -7.91 -9.08
CA GLU A 47 -2.41 -9.16 -9.73
C GLU A 47 -1.67 -10.08 -8.75
N ASP A 48 -0.73 -9.53 -7.97
CA ASP A 48 -0.04 -10.24 -6.89
C ASP A 48 -1.00 -10.78 -5.84
N ILE A 49 -1.98 -9.97 -5.42
CA ILE A 49 -2.98 -10.37 -4.42
C ILE A 49 -3.82 -11.54 -4.94
N LEU A 50 -4.24 -11.47 -6.21
CA LEU A 50 -5.04 -12.53 -6.84
C LEU A 50 -4.25 -13.83 -6.97
N LEU A 51 -2.98 -13.77 -7.39
CA LEU A 51 -2.10 -14.94 -7.47
C LEU A 51 -1.87 -15.58 -6.09
N GLN A 52 -1.64 -14.76 -5.05
CA GLN A 52 -1.51 -15.25 -3.68
C GLN A 52 -2.78 -15.93 -3.18
N GLN A 53 -3.95 -15.36 -3.46
CA GLN A 53 -5.24 -15.95 -3.09
C GLN A 53 -5.48 -17.27 -3.81
N GLN A 54 -5.16 -17.37 -5.11
CA GLN A 54 -5.27 -18.60 -5.88
C GLN A 54 -4.33 -19.69 -5.35
N ALA A 55 -3.08 -19.34 -5.07
CA ALA A 55 -2.11 -20.27 -4.49
C ALA A 55 -2.52 -20.77 -3.09
N ALA A 56 -3.12 -19.90 -2.27
CA ALA A 56 -3.68 -20.26 -0.97
C ALA A 56 -4.89 -21.19 -1.10
N ALA A 57 -5.79 -20.91 -2.03
CA ALA A 57 -6.96 -21.75 -2.31
C ALA A 57 -6.56 -23.14 -2.82
N ALA A 58 -5.56 -23.23 -3.69
CA ALA A 58 -5.03 -24.50 -4.20
C ALA A 58 -4.42 -25.36 -3.08
N LYS A 59 -3.72 -24.75 -2.12
CA LYS A 59 -3.17 -25.47 -0.95
C LYS A 59 -4.23 -25.94 0.04
N ALA A 60 -5.39 -25.28 0.10
CA ALA A 60 -6.50 -25.68 0.96
C ALA A 60 -7.34 -26.83 0.37
N GLN A 61 -7.17 -27.12 -0.92
CA GLN A 61 -7.88 -28.18 -1.65
C GLN A 61 -7.08 -29.47 -1.81
N ALA A 62 -5.83 -29.51 -1.32
CA ALA A 62 -4.93 -30.67 -1.31
C ALA A 62 -4.76 -31.20 0.12
#